data_AF-A0ABD0YUV8-F1
#
_entry.id   AF-A0ABD0YUV8-F1
#
_cell.length_a   1.000
_cell.length_b   1.000
_cell.length_c   1.000
_cell.angle_alpha   90.00
_cell.angle_beta   90.00
_cell.angle_gamma   90.00
#
_symmetry.space_group_name_H-M   'P 1'
#
loop_
_entity.id
_entity.type
_entity.pdbx_description
1 polymer ?
#
loop_
_entity_poly.entity_id
_entity_poly.type
_entity_poly.pdbx_seq_one_letter_code
_entity_poly.pdbx_strand_id
1 'polypeptide(L)'
;MLHGRLPYSEAKADFHNTLLYKRKMFGRYGMKSNVNPGTLWPTQHEIGETIEYEQVAYPKSIQETVQMLLKDKEKEQNQINARQLKIAQNLKNLEQWKKDVTNRAAKKLAEVVAAKAKKDALIEEVRRHFGYKINPKDERFKELLMQKEKDQKKKLKEERAKAKQEKLLASMMKSES
;
A
#
# COMPACT_ATOMS: atom_id res chain seq x y z
N MET A 1 -58.57 26.55 -0.64
CA MET A 1 -58.89 27.95 -0.30
C MET A 1 -60.40 28.07 -0.25
N LEU A 2 -61.01 28.23 0.92
CA LEU A 2 -62.45 28.55 0.97
C LEU A 2 -62.57 30.08 1.06
N HIS A 3 -62.93 30.72 -0.07
CA HIS A 3 -63.36 32.12 -0.18
C HIS A 3 -62.37 33.26 0.14
N GLY A 4 -61.07 32.99 0.33
CA GLY A 4 -60.07 34.05 0.57
C GLY A 4 -60.30 34.84 1.87
N ARG A 5 -61.03 34.23 2.81
CA ARG A 5 -61.36 34.78 4.13
C ARG A 5 -60.59 34.04 5.21
N LEU A 6 -60.38 34.70 6.34
CA LEU A 6 -59.72 34.09 7.49
C LEU A 6 -60.58 32.92 8.02
N PRO A 7 -59.99 31.74 8.30
CA PRO A 7 -60.74 30.58 8.78
C PRO A 7 -61.35 30.78 10.16
N TYR A 8 -60.64 31.52 11.02
CA TYR A 8 -61.05 31.80 12.39
C TYR A 8 -60.81 33.28 12.69
N SER A 9 -61.80 33.92 13.30
CA SER A 9 -61.69 35.30 13.81
C SER A 9 -60.93 35.36 15.14
N GLU A 10 -60.98 34.27 15.92
CA GLU A 10 -60.40 34.17 17.25
C GLU A 10 -59.56 32.89 17.39
N ALA A 11 -58.62 32.90 18.34
CA ALA A 11 -57.75 31.77 18.61
C ALA A 11 -58.53 30.61 19.26
N LYS A 12 -58.97 29.65 18.43
CA LYS A 12 -59.63 28.41 18.91
C LYS A 12 -58.70 27.33 19.49
N ALA A 13 -57.39 27.44 19.29
CA ALA A 13 -56.41 26.46 19.74
C ALA A 13 -55.07 27.15 20.02
N ASP A 14 -54.24 26.58 20.89
CA ASP A 14 -52.99 27.19 21.35
C ASP A 14 -52.02 27.50 20.22
N PHE A 15 -51.97 26.65 19.20
CA PHE A 15 -51.12 26.88 18.03
C PHE A 15 -51.52 28.13 17.24
N HIS A 16 -52.77 28.61 17.33
CA HIS A 16 -53.18 29.88 16.71
C HIS A 16 -52.46 31.09 17.32
N ASN A 17 -51.99 30.99 18.57
CA ASN A 17 -51.27 32.06 19.24
C ASN A 17 -49.78 32.11 18.87
N THR A 18 -49.26 31.04 18.27
CA THR A 18 -47.84 30.94 17.89
C THR A 18 -47.45 31.91 16.77
N LEU A 19 -46.19 32.36 16.78
CA LEU A 19 -45.62 33.17 15.70
C LEU A 19 -45.69 32.46 14.35
N LEU A 20 -45.52 31.13 14.33
CA LEU A 20 -45.60 30.33 13.11
C LEU A 20 -46.98 30.43 12.45
N TYR A 21 -48.05 30.31 13.23
CA TYR A 21 -49.41 30.44 12.71
C TYR A 21 -49.69 31.86 12.21
N LYS A 22 -49.27 32.88 12.96
CA LYS A 22 -49.40 34.29 12.56
C LYS A 22 -48.67 34.59 11.25
N ARG A 23 -47.41 34.13 11.09
CA ARG A 23 -46.63 34.21 9.83
C ARG A 23 -47.36 33.52 8.68
N LYS A 24 -47.92 32.33 8.92
CA LYS A 24 -48.68 31.56 7.93
C LYS A 24 -49.98 32.26 7.50
N MET A 25 -50.71 32.86 8.44
CA MET A 25 -51.95 33.61 8.13
C MET A 25 -51.64 34.89 7.36
N PHE A 26 -50.61 35.62 7.78
CA PHE A 26 -50.16 36.82 7.08
C PHE A 26 -49.66 36.51 5.67
N GLY A 27 -48.86 35.45 5.48
CA GLY A 27 -48.39 35.04 4.15
C GLY A 27 -49.52 34.61 3.20
N ARG A 28 -50.66 34.13 3.72
CA ARG A 28 -51.82 33.69 2.91
C ARG A 28 -52.84 34.79 2.65
N TYR A 29 -53.09 35.67 3.62
CA TYR A 29 -54.18 36.65 3.56
C TYR A 29 -53.69 38.11 3.58
N GLY A 30 -52.39 38.34 3.74
CA GLY A 30 -51.79 39.67 3.82
C GLY A 30 -52.36 40.49 4.98
N MET A 31 -52.57 41.78 4.74
CA MET A 31 -53.11 42.72 5.73
C MET A 31 -54.53 42.37 6.21
N LYS A 32 -55.29 41.58 5.44
CA LYS A 32 -56.61 41.08 5.88
C LYS A 32 -56.52 40.15 7.10
N SER A 33 -55.33 39.63 7.41
CA SER A 33 -55.09 38.79 8.58
C SER A 33 -55.06 39.55 9.91
N ASN A 34 -55.04 40.89 9.89
CA ASN A 34 -54.94 41.74 11.07
C ASN A 34 -53.71 41.44 11.96
N VAL A 35 -52.67 40.81 11.39
CA VAL A 35 -51.39 40.58 12.06
C VAL A 35 -50.46 41.75 11.77
N ASN A 36 -49.84 42.31 12.81
CA ASN A 36 -48.84 43.37 12.65
C ASN A 36 -47.56 42.82 11.98
N PRO A 37 -47.18 43.30 10.79
CA PRO A 37 -45.98 42.82 10.08
C PRO A 37 -44.68 42.96 10.88
N GLY A 38 -44.57 43.96 11.76
CA GLY A 38 -43.39 44.18 12.59
C GLY A 38 -43.12 43.01 13.55
N THR A 39 -44.17 42.33 14.01
CA THR A 39 -44.06 41.18 14.92
C THR A 39 -43.60 39.89 14.21
N LEU A 40 -43.54 39.90 12.89
CA LEU A 40 -43.15 38.73 12.10
C LEU A 40 -41.64 38.60 11.95
N TRP A 41 -40.92 39.72 12.08
CA TRP A 41 -39.46 39.73 12.06
C TRP A 41 -38.91 39.05 13.31
N PRO A 42 -37.73 38.40 13.21
CA PRO A 42 -37.06 37.84 14.37
C PRO A 42 -36.76 38.93 15.41
N THR A 43 -36.71 38.52 16.68
CA THR A 43 -36.27 39.42 17.75
C THR A 43 -34.75 39.57 17.75
N GLN A 44 -34.23 40.62 18.41
CA GLN A 44 -32.78 40.82 18.53
C GLN A 44 -32.07 39.61 19.16
N HIS A 45 -32.74 38.92 20.09
CA HIS A 45 -32.23 37.70 20.71
C HIS A 45 -32.13 36.55 19.70
N GLU A 46 -33.20 36.28 18.95
CA GLU A 46 -33.23 35.23 17.91
C GLU A 46 -32.19 35.50 16.80
N ILE A 47 -31.95 36.77 16.47
CA ILE A 47 -30.89 37.18 15.54
C ILE A 47 -29.51 36.83 16.11
N GLY A 48 -29.27 37.14 17.39
CA GLY A 48 -28.03 36.77 18.08
C GLY A 48 -27.78 35.26 18.05
N GLU A 49 -28.78 34.46 18.42
CA GLU A 49 -28.70 32.99 18.37
C GLU A 49 -28.43 32.47 16.94
N THR A 50 -29.05 33.08 15.93
CA THR A 50 -28.85 32.69 14.52
C THR A 50 -27.42 32.98 14.06
N ILE A 51 -26.88 34.14 14.43
CA ILE A 51 -25.50 34.54 14.11
C ILE A 51 -24.50 33.63 14.82
N GLU A 52 -24.70 33.34 16.10
CA GLU A 52 -23.85 32.42 16.86
C GLU A 52 -23.87 31.02 16.25
N TYR A 53 -25.06 30.51 15.89
CA TYR A 53 -25.20 29.23 15.21
C TYR A 53 -24.45 29.20 13.88
N GLU A 54 -24.58 30.24 13.04
CA GLU A 54 -23.90 30.32 11.76
C GLU A 54 -22.37 30.34 11.95
N GLN A 55 -21.86 31.10 12.92
CA GLN A 55 -20.44 31.15 13.23
C GLN A 55 -19.88 29.80 13.72
N VAL A 56 -20.64 29.06 14.52
CA VAL A 56 -20.20 27.75 15.06
C VAL A 56 -20.34 26.65 14.02
N ALA A 57 -21.46 26.58 13.32
CA ALA A 57 -21.74 25.53 12.34
C ALA A 57 -20.97 25.74 11.03
N TYR A 58 -20.81 27.00 10.61
CA TYR A 58 -20.19 27.40 9.35
C TYR A 58 -19.10 28.47 9.58
N PRO A 59 -17.99 28.10 10.24
CA PRO A 59 -16.97 29.06 10.67
C PRO A 59 -16.15 29.68 9.53
N LYS A 60 -16.29 29.18 8.30
CA LYS A 60 -15.44 29.57 7.17
C LYS A 60 -16.26 30.22 6.08
N SER A 61 -15.69 31.24 5.48
CA SER A 61 -16.31 31.88 4.32
C SER A 61 -16.29 30.98 3.08
N ILE A 62 -17.14 31.31 2.11
CA ILE A 62 -17.16 30.63 0.80
C ILE A 62 -15.80 30.75 0.10
N GLN A 63 -15.11 31.88 0.25
CA GLN A 63 -13.80 32.10 -0.37
C GLN A 63 -12.73 31.20 0.24
N GLU A 64 -12.71 31.08 1.57
CA GLU A 64 -11.77 30.22 2.30
C GLU A 64 -12.02 28.73 1.99
N THR A 65 -13.28 28.31 1.93
CA THR A 65 -13.63 26.93 1.57
C THR A 65 -13.18 26.59 0.16
N VAL A 66 -13.37 27.49 -0.81
CA VAL A 66 -12.85 27.32 -2.17
C VAL A 66 -11.32 27.21 -2.17
N GLN A 67 -10.61 28.06 -1.44
CA GLN A 67 -9.15 28.01 -1.36
C GLN A 67 -8.64 26.69 -0.74
N MET A 68 -9.29 26.19 0.30
CA MET A 68 -8.95 24.88 0.89
C MET A 68 -9.15 23.76 -0.12
N LEU A 69 -10.28 23.73 -0.82
CA LEU A 69 -10.57 22.71 -1.83
C LEU A 69 -9.55 22.73 -2.97
N LEU A 70 -9.11 23.91 -3.40
CA LEU A 70 -8.05 24.03 -4.40
C LEU A 70 -6.71 23.46 -3.90
N LYS A 71 -6.32 23.79 -2.67
CA LYS A 71 -5.10 23.24 -2.05
C LYS A 71 -5.15 21.73 -1.90
N ASP A 72 -6.30 21.17 -1.53
CA ASP A 72 -6.45 19.73 -1.36
C ASP A 72 -6.42 19.01 -2.71
N LYS A 73 -7.04 19.56 -3.74
CA LYS A 73 -6.89 19.06 -5.12
C LYS A 73 -5.44 19.08 -5.60
N GLU A 74 -4.70 20.14 -5.32
CA GLU A 74 -3.29 20.24 -5.69
C GLU A 74 -2.45 19.17 -4.97
N LYS A 75 -2.68 18.95 -3.68
CA LYS A 75 -2.01 17.87 -2.92
C LYS A 75 -2.31 16.50 -3.51
N GLU A 76 -3.58 16.21 -3.82
CA GLU A 76 -3.97 14.93 -4.43
C GLU A 76 -3.29 14.73 -5.78
N GLN A 77 -3.29 15.76 -6.64
CA GLN A 77 -2.59 15.71 -7.93
C GLN A 77 -1.09 15.46 -7.74
N ASN A 78 -0.45 16.15 -6.80
CA ASN A 78 0.96 15.96 -6.50
C ASN A 78 1.27 14.54 -6.01
N GLN A 79 0.40 13.95 -5.18
CA GLN A 79 0.55 12.55 -4.74
C GLN A 79 0.40 11.56 -5.90
N ILE A 80 -0.57 11.78 -6.78
CA ILE A 80 -0.77 10.96 -7.98
C ILE A 80 0.46 11.05 -8.89
N ASN A 81 0.96 12.26 -9.14
CA ASN A 81 2.13 12.51 -9.98
C ASN A 81 3.39 11.86 -9.40
N ALA A 82 3.63 12.01 -8.09
CA ALA A 82 4.76 11.36 -7.41
C ALA A 82 4.68 9.83 -7.50
N ARG A 83 3.49 9.26 -7.34
CA ARG A 83 3.25 7.82 -7.50
C ARG A 83 3.52 7.37 -8.94
N GLN A 84 3.02 8.09 -9.93
CA GLN A 84 3.23 7.78 -11.34
C GLN A 84 4.73 7.85 -11.71
N LEU A 85 5.45 8.86 -11.23
CA LEU A 85 6.88 9.00 -11.45
C LEU A 85 7.68 7.83 -10.84
N LYS A 86 7.32 7.41 -9.62
CA LYS A 86 7.91 6.24 -8.98
C LYS A 86 7.64 4.94 -9.75
N ILE A 87 6.41 4.77 -10.25
CA ILE A 87 6.04 3.61 -11.08
C ILE A 87 6.86 3.63 -12.38
N ALA A 88 6.97 4.77 -13.04
CA ALA A 88 7.74 4.91 -14.27
C ALA A 88 9.23 4.56 -14.06
N GLN A 89 9.83 5.00 -12.95
CA GLN A 89 11.21 4.63 -12.58
C GLN A 89 11.35 3.12 -12.34
N ASN A 90 10.42 2.50 -11.61
CA ASN A 90 10.43 1.06 -11.37
C ASN A 90 10.25 0.26 -12.67
N LEU A 91 9.38 0.72 -13.58
CA LEU A 91 9.18 0.09 -14.88
C LEU A 91 10.43 0.11 -15.74
N LYS A 92 11.25 1.16 -15.69
CA LYS A 92 12.56 1.20 -16.40
C LYS A 92 13.50 0.08 -15.93
N ASN A 93 13.49 -0.23 -14.64
CA ASN A 93 14.38 -1.24 -14.04
C ASN A 93 13.79 -2.66 -14.08
N LEU A 94 12.52 -2.81 -14.42
CA LEU A 94 11.76 -4.05 -14.34
C LEU A 94 12.35 -5.15 -15.23
N GLU A 95 12.74 -4.81 -16.45
CA GLU A 95 13.32 -5.78 -17.38
C GLU A 95 14.69 -6.31 -16.91
N GLN A 96 15.49 -5.46 -16.28
CA GLN A 96 16.74 -5.88 -15.64
C GLN A 96 16.46 -6.82 -14.47
N TRP A 97 15.51 -6.47 -13.60
CA TRP A 97 15.16 -7.32 -12.45
C TRP A 97 14.61 -8.69 -12.86
N LYS A 98 13.79 -8.76 -13.92
CA LYS A 98 13.33 -10.04 -14.48
C LYS A 98 14.51 -10.91 -14.95
N LYS A 99 15.47 -10.31 -15.66
CA LYS A 99 16.68 -11.01 -16.12
C LYS A 99 17.51 -11.49 -14.93
N ASP A 100 17.68 -10.67 -13.89
CA ASP A 100 18.44 -11.05 -12.71
C ASP A 100 17.80 -12.21 -11.94
N VAL A 101 16.47 -12.20 -11.80
CA VAL A 101 15.73 -13.28 -11.13
C VAL A 101 15.82 -14.59 -11.92
N THR A 102 15.59 -14.54 -13.23
CA THR A 102 15.69 -15.72 -14.11
C THR A 102 17.12 -16.29 -14.10
N ASN A 103 18.14 -15.44 -14.18
CA ASN A 103 19.54 -15.85 -14.10
C ASN A 103 19.87 -16.49 -12.73
N ARG A 104 19.38 -15.93 -11.62
CA ARG A 104 19.58 -16.51 -10.29
C ARG A 104 18.88 -17.86 -10.15
N ALA A 105 17.66 -18.00 -10.67
CA ALA A 105 16.93 -19.26 -10.68
C ALA A 105 17.67 -20.32 -11.50
N ALA A 106 18.13 -19.98 -12.69
CA ALA A 106 18.91 -20.87 -13.54
C ALA A 106 20.22 -21.33 -12.89
N LYS A 107 20.96 -20.41 -12.25
CA LYS A 107 22.18 -20.74 -11.48
C LYS A 107 21.91 -21.71 -10.35
N LYS A 108 20.87 -21.45 -9.53
CA LYS A 108 20.49 -22.36 -8.43
C LYS A 108 20.07 -23.73 -8.94
N LEU A 109 19.32 -23.79 -10.05
CA LEU A 109 18.92 -25.05 -10.66
C LEU A 109 20.13 -25.84 -11.18
N ALA A 110 21.07 -25.16 -11.84
CA ALA A 110 22.31 -25.78 -12.30
C ALA A 110 23.18 -26.30 -11.13
N GLU A 111 23.26 -25.55 -10.03
CA GLU A 111 23.96 -25.99 -8.81
C GLU A 111 23.33 -27.24 -8.20
N VAL A 112 21.99 -27.28 -8.13
CA VAL A 112 21.25 -28.45 -7.61
C VAL A 112 21.44 -29.67 -8.51
N VAL A 113 21.36 -29.49 -9.84
CA VAL A 113 21.59 -30.58 -10.81
C VAL A 113 23.03 -31.08 -10.72
N ALA A 114 24.02 -30.18 -10.64
CA ALA A 114 25.43 -30.56 -10.50
C ALA A 114 25.69 -31.27 -9.16
N ALA A 115 25.08 -30.83 -8.06
CA ALA A 115 25.18 -31.49 -6.77
C ALA A 115 24.54 -32.90 -6.79
N LYS A 116 23.40 -33.04 -7.47
CA LYS A 116 22.75 -34.34 -7.68
C LYS A 116 23.62 -35.27 -8.52
N ALA A 117 24.13 -34.81 -9.66
CA ALA A 117 25.03 -35.59 -10.52
C ALA A 117 26.31 -36.02 -9.80
N LYS A 118 26.91 -35.15 -8.98
CA LYS A 118 28.08 -35.51 -8.14
C LYS A 118 27.73 -36.59 -7.11
N LYS A 119 26.57 -36.48 -6.45
CA LYS A 119 26.09 -37.52 -5.53
C LYS A 119 25.84 -38.84 -6.25
N ASP A 120 25.17 -38.81 -7.40
CA ASP A 120 24.85 -40.00 -8.18
C ASP A 120 26.15 -40.69 -8.68
N ALA A 121 27.15 -39.92 -9.12
CA ALA A 121 28.46 -40.44 -9.50
C ALA A 121 29.21 -41.09 -8.32
N LEU A 122 29.20 -40.46 -7.14
CA LEU A 122 29.78 -41.03 -5.92
C LEU A 122 29.08 -42.33 -5.51
N ILE A 123 27.75 -42.36 -5.59
CA ILE A 123 26.96 -43.56 -5.28
C ILE A 123 27.31 -44.70 -6.25
N GLU A 124 27.44 -44.40 -7.54
CA GLU A 124 27.75 -45.41 -8.56
C GLU A 124 29.19 -45.94 -8.44
N GLU A 125 30.17 -45.08 -8.12
CA GLU A 125 31.54 -45.53 -7.83
C GLU A 125 31.60 -46.48 -6.62
N VAL A 126 30.90 -46.13 -5.53
CA VAL A 126 30.83 -46.99 -4.34
C VAL A 126 30.13 -48.30 -4.69
N ARG A 127 29.05 -48.25 -5.47
CA ARG A 127 28.34 -49.45 -5.95
C ARG A 127 29.23 -50.37 -6.78
N ARG A 128 30.08 -49.81 -7.65
CA ARG A 128 31.08 -50.57 -8.44
C ARG A 128 32.15 -51.24 -7.56
N HIS A 129 32.56 -50.57 -6.47
CA HIS A 129 33.54 -51.13 -5.53
C HIS A 129 32.98 -52.33 -4.74
N PHE A 130 31.68 -52.34 -4.45
CA PHE A 130 31.06 -53.47 -3.75
C PHE A 130 30.63 -54.60 -4.68
N GLY A 131 30.23 -54.34 -5.92
CA GLY A 131 29.88 -55.39 -6.88
C GLY A 131 28.49 -56.04 -6.67
N TYR A 132 27.69 -55.55 -5.70
CA TYR A 132 26.31 -55.97 -5.46
C TYR A 132 25.38 -54.77 -5.19
N LYS A 133 24.06 -54.93 -5.36
CA LYS A 133 23.06 -53.86 -5.15
C LYS A 133 22.88 -53.55 -3.66
N ILE A 134 23.72 -52.68 -3.10
CA ILE A 134 23.58 -52.15 -1.73
C ILE A 134 22.58 -50.99 -1.69
N ASN A 135 21.75 -50.94 -0.65
CA ASN A 135 20.82 -49.84 -0.42
C ASN A 135 21.58 -48.61 0.12
N PRO A 136 21.36 -47.38 -0.41
CA PRO A 136 22.05 -46.16 0.01
C PRO A 136 21.86 -45.75 1.49
N LYS A 137 20.99 -46.45 2.23
CA LYS A 137 20.69 -46.20 3.65
C LYS A 137 21.54 -47.06 4.61
N ASP A 138 22.25 -48.06 4.11
CA ASP A 138 23.09 -48.96 4.93
C ASP A 138 24.26 -48.23 5.61
N GLU A 139 24.61 -48.64 6.83
CA GLU A 139 25.67 -48.01 7.64
C GLU A 139 27.06 -48.16 7.01
N ARG A 140 27.37 -49.34 6.46
CA ARG A 140 28.63 -49.60 5.74
C ARG A 140 28.79 -48.72 4.50
N PHE A 141 27.67 -48.36 3.84
CA PHE A 141 27.67 -47.47 2.68
C PHE A 141 27.98 -46.02 3.10
N LYS A 142 27.43 -45.57 4.24
CA LYS A 142 27.70 -44.23 4.78
C LYS A 142 29.15 -44.06 5.22
N GLU A 143 29.75 -45.08 5.84
CA GLU A 143 31.15 -45.01 6.28
C GLU A 143 32.12 -44.89 5.11
N LEU A 144 31.95 -45.70 4.07
CA LEU A 144 32.79 -45.66 2.87
C LEU A 144 32.55 -44.42 2.00
N LEU A 145 31.31 -43.94 1.92
CA LEU A 145 31.00 -42.67 1.28
C LEU A 145 31.67 -41.50 2.03
N MET A 146 31.64 -41.50 3.36
CA MET A 146 32.34 -40.49 4.17
C MET A 146 33.87 -40.54 4.04
N GLN A 147 34.47 -41.73 3.91
CA GLN A 147 35.92 -41.85 3.65
C GLN A 147 36.28 -41.28 2.28
N LYS A 148 35.54 -41.65 1.23
CA LYS A 148 35.74 -41.13 -0.13
C LYS A 148 35.51 -39.61 -0.23
N GLU A 149 34.51 -39.07 0.46
CA GLU A 149 34.28 -37.62 0.53
C GLU A 149 35.43 -36.89 1.25
N LYS A 150 35.98 -37.46 2.33
CA LYS A 150 37.16 -36.91 3.02
C LYS A 150 38.39 -36.87 2.11
N ASP A 151 38.60 -37.91 1.32
CA ASP A 151 39.74 -38.00 0.41
C ASP A 151 39.60 -37.06 -0.79
N GLN A 152 38.41 -36.93 -1.38
CA GLN A 152 38.14 -35.92 -2.42
C GLN A 152 38.30 -34.50 -1.87
N LYS A 153 37.88 -34.25 -0.62
CA LYS A 153 38.04 -32.94 0.02
C LYS A 153 39.50 -32.60 0.31
N LYS A 154 40.35 -33.58 0.62
CA LYS A 154 41.81 -33.39 0.77
C LYS A 154 42.46 -33.05 -0.57
N LYS A 155 42.16 -33.81 -1.64
CA LYS A 155 42.66 -33.55 -3.00
C LYS A 155 42.26 -32.15 -3.50
N LEU A 156 41.00 -31.74 -3.32
CA LEU A 156 40.52 -30.40 -3.68
C LEU A 156 41.22 -29.27 -2.90
N LYS A 157 41.62 -29.52 -1.64
CA LYS A 157 42.38 -28.55 -0.84
C LYS A 157 43.81 -28.43 -1.34
N GLU A 158 44.45 -29.55 -1.67
CA GLU A 158 45.81 -29.59 -2.21
C GLU A 158 45.89 -28.94 -3.59
N GLU A 159 44.92 -29.20 -4.47
CA GLU A 159 44.81 -28.54 -5.79
C GLU A 159 44.56 -27.03 -5.65
N ARG A 160 43.72 -26.61 -4.69
CA ARG A 160 43.54 -25.18 -4.39
C ARG A 160 44.80 -24.53 -3.82
N ALA A 161 45.60 -25.25 -3.04
CA ALA A 161 46.86 -24.74 -2.51
C ALA A 161 47.90 -24.57 -3.64
N LYS A 162 48.02 -25.55 -4.54
CA LYS A 162 48.89 -25.47 -5.72
C LYS A 162 48.48 -24.34 -6.66
N ALA A 163 47.19 -24.21 -6.99
CA ALA A 163 46.69 -23.13 -7.85
C ALA A 163 46.88 -21.73 -7.23
N LYS A 164 46.93 -21.61 -5.90
CA LYS A 164 47.29 -20.36 -5.22
C LYS A 164 48.78 -20.06 -5.31
N GLN A 165 49.64 -21.08 -5.15
CA GLN A 165 51.09 -20.96 -5.30
C GLN A 165 51.47 -20.56 -6.74
N GLU A 166 50.85 -21.18 -7.74
CA GLU A 166 51.06 -20.84 -9.15
C GLU A 166 50.61 -19.41 -9.50
N LYS A 167 49.48 -18.95 -8.94
CA LYS A 167 49.03 -17.56 -9.11
C LYS A 167 49.97 -16.55 -8.46
N LEU A 168 50.53 -16.88 -7.29
CA LEU A 168 51.51 -16.04 -6.61
C LEU A 168 52.83 -15.96 -7.39
N LEU A 169 53.34 -17.08 -7.88
CA LEU A 169 54.53 -17.12 -8.74
C LEU A 169 54.31 -16.34 -10.04
N ALA A 170 53.14 -16.50 -10.69
CA ALA A 170 52.80 -15.74 -11.89
C ALA A 170 52.67 -14.23 -11.64
N SER A 171 52.25 -13.80 -10.44
CA SER A 171 52.24 -12.38 -10.06
C SER A 171 53.63 -11.83 -9.75
N MET A 172 54.54 -12.65 -9.20
CA MET A 172 55.93 -12.26 -8.92
C MET A 172 56.77 -12.16 -10.21
N MET A 173 56.62 -13.10 -11.15
CA MET A 173 57.29 -13.02 -12.45
C MET A 173 56.80 -11.84 -13.33
N LYS A 174 55.56 -11.36 -13.11
CA LYS A 174 55.03 -10.16 -13.78
C LYS A 174 55.49 -8.85 -13.17
N SER A 175 56.05 -8.86 -11.96
CA SER A 175 56.58 -7.67 -11.28
C SER A 175 58.10 -7.52 -11.41
N GLU A 176 58.80 -8.53 -11.95
CA GLU A 176 60.25 -8.54 -12.20
C GLU A 176 60.60 -8.35 -13.71
N SER A 177 59.61 -8.03 -14.56
CA SER A 177 59.77 -7.54 -15.95
C SER A 177 59.13 -6.17 -16.10
#